data_AF-H3ZKC8-F1
#
_entry.id   AF-H3ZKC8-F1
#
_cell.length_a   1.000
_cell.length_b   1.000
_cell.length_c   1.000
_cell.angle_alpha   90.00
_cell.angle_beta   90.00
_cell.angle_gamma   90.00
#
_symmetry.space_group_name_H-M   'P 1'
#
loop_
_entity.id
_entity.type
_entity.pdbx_description
1 polymer ?
#
loop_
_entity_poly.entity_id
_entity_poly.type
_entity_poly.pdbx_seq_one_letter_code
_entity_poly.pdbx_strand_id
1 'polypeptide(L)'
;MKKTCIILLMMLLSPVYALPPWFKEGTYVIYVAFPYKDRPFPTAIILTENDTLLEAYGNVTLTFNITRISGSIAYINVTLKLLDVEIKPGGKHFEKMAFFEVLTLDLKNLMYIENGTPVGKPVFFIDPKHPFQLNETIFGTSMRVENVTPSFLAPIVYAGKVKSGVELELRGYNATSEVSRILGFDVEGTFYNMMDGVGKSTYDNSTGLLLCNFPPTTYEMKKMGLRYTHFYDQLAMHRFLVQLKRREVVEKNHAYCGRGMNLYKTNIPIPFEEYVWVEDEKNWRRILIGVIGILTILIVLVKIRR
;
A
#
# COMPACT_ATOMS: atom_id res chain seq x y z
N MET A 1 4.83 -20.68 48.57
CA MET A 1 4.31 -19.29 48.49
C MET A 1 5.10 -18.36 47.55
N LYS A 2 6.42 -18.51 47.32
CA LYS A 2 7.18 -17.60 46.42
C LYS A 2 6.87 -17.72 44.91
N LYS A 3 6.41 -18.88 44.42
CA LYS A 3 6.13 -19.09 42.97
C LYS A 3 4.82 -18.46 42.50
N THR A 4 3.82 -18.34 43.38
CA THR A 4 2.50 -17.78 43.04
C THR A 4 2.53 -16.25 42.89
N CYS A 5 3.40 -15.55 43.63
CA CYS A 5 3.57 -14.10 43.48
C CYS A 5 4.22 -13.68 42.15
N ILE A 6 5.10 -14.51 41.57
CA ILE A 6 5.79 -14.17 40.31
C ILE A 6 4.81 -14.19 39.13
N ILE A 7 3.89 -15.15 39.11
CA ILE A 7 2.88 -15.26 38.04
C ILE A 7 1.87 -14.09 38.13
N LEU A 8 1.49 -13.68 39.33
CA LEU A 8 0.60 -12.53 39.53
C LEU A 8 1.28 -11.19 39.15
N LEU A 9 2.60 -11.07 39.39
CA LEU A 9 3.38 -9.88 39.02
C LEU A 9 3.57 -9.75 37.50
N MET A 10 3.69 -10.85 36.75
CA MET A 10 3.74 -10.81 35.28
C MET A 10 2.39 -10.47 34.64
N MET A 11 1.26 -10.75 35.31
CA MET A 11 -0.07 -10.36 34.84
C MET A 11 -0.42 -8.88 35.12
N LEU A 12 0.37 -8.18 35.94
CA LEU A 12 0.20 -6.75 36.24
C LEU A 12 1.10 -5.84 35.39
N LEU A 13 2.04 -6.40 34.64
CA LEU A 13 2.84 -5.65 33.68
C LEU A 13 2.00 -5.47 32.42
N SER A 14 1.60 -4.22 32.15
CA SER A 14 1.02 -3.86 30.84
C SER A 14 1.95 -4.40 29.74
N PRO A 15 1.40 -4.98 28.66
CA PRO A 15 2.20 -5.47 27.56
C PRO A 15 3.12 -4.33 27.08
N VAL A 16 4.42 -4.53 27.21
CA VAL A 16 5.41 -3.61 26.64
C VAL A 16 5.42 -3.91 25.15
N TYR A 17 4.79 -3.06 24.37
CA TYR A 17 4.86 -3.14 22.91
C TYR A 17 6.33 -3.04 22.51
N ALA A 18 6.86 -4.10 21.91
CA ALA A 18 8.21 -4.09 21.40
C ALA A 18 8.16 -3.38 20.05
N LEU A 19 8.75 -2.19 19.98
CA LEU A 19 8.89 -1.49 18.71
C LEU A 19 9.56 -2.40 17.67
N PRO A 20 9.08 -2.41 16.41
CA PRO A 20 9.79 -3.10 15.35
C PRO A 20 11.24 -2.59 15.28
N PRO A 21 12.24 -3.47 15.06
CA PRO A 21 13.66 -3.07 15.07
C PRO A 21 14.03 -1.99 14.05
N TRP A 22 13.20 -1.81 13.02
CA TRP A 22 13.36 -0.79 11.99
C TRP A 22 12.82 0.58 12.39
N PHE A 23 12.03 0.70 13.46
CA PHE A 23 11.41 1.94 13.90
C PHE A 23 12.44 2.83 14.61
N LYS A 24 13.12 3.68 13.84
CA LYS A 24 14.19 4.58 14.31
C LYS A 24 14.19 5.89 13.54
N GLU A 25 14.90 6.89 14.06
CA GLU A 25 15.10 8.17 13.35
C GLU A 25 15.70 7.96 11.96
N GLY A 26 15.20 8.71 10.98
CA GLY A 26 15.59 8.62 9.58
C GLY A 26 14.93 7.48 8.80
N THR A 27 14.11 6.65 9.45
CA THR A 27 13.29 5.66 8.73
C THR A 27 12.18 6.36 7.95
N TYR A 28 12.00 5.97 6.70
CA TYR A 28 10.95 6.50 5.84
C TYR A 28 10.18 5.40 5.11
N VAL A 29 8.93 5.71 4.79
CA VAL A 29 8.03 4.86 4.00
C VAL A 29 7.27 5.74 3.02
N ILE A 30 7.25 5.34 1.76
CA ILE A 30 6.56 6.05 0.69
C ILE A 30 5.56 5.09 0.05
N TYR A 31 4.31 5.52 0.00
CA TYR A 31 3.23 4.89 -0.74
C TYR A 31 2.92 5.71 -1.99
N VAL A 32 2.45 5.04 -3.04
CA VAL A 32 2.09 5.68 -4.30
C VAL A 32 0.80 5.10 -4.87
N ALA A 33 0.09 5.93 -5.63
CA ALA A 33 -0.92 5.51 -6.61
C ALA A 33 -0.61 6.21 -7.93
N PHE A 34 -0.62 5.44 -9.03
CA PHE A 34 -0.34 5.96 -10.36
C PHE A 34 -1.60 5.97 -11.23
N PRO A 35 -1.78 7.01 -12.06
CA PRO A 35 -2.81 7.01 -13.10
C PRO A 35 -2.46 5.99 -14.19
N TYR A 36 -3.47 5.61 -14.97
CA TYR A 36 -3.28 4.85 -16.20
C TYR A 36 -3.80 5.66 -17.38
N LYS A 37 -2.96 5.83 -18.42
CA LYS A 37 -3.16 6.80 -19.52
C LYS A 37 -4.53 6.72 -20.22
N ASP A 38 -5.18 5.57 -20.20
CA ASP A 38 -6.45 5.33 -20.89
C ASP A 38 -7.67 5.32 -19.98
N ARG A 39 -7.56 5.79 -18.73
CA ARG A 39 -8.68 5.84 -17.78
C ARG A 39 -9.02 7.30 -17.43
N PRO A 40 -10.25 7.77 -17.70
CA PRO A 40 -10.68 9.14 -17.39
C PRO A 40 -11.04 9.35 -15.91
N PHE A 41 -10.62 8.43 -15.03
CA PHE A 41 -10.95 8.49 -13.61
C PHE A 41 -9.79 9.12 -12.83
N PRO A 42 -10.06 9.85 -11.74
CA PRO A 42 -9.01 10.40 -10.89
C PRO A 42 -8.23 9.26 -10.19
N THR A 43 -6.93 9.49 -9.99
CA THR A 43 -6.05 8.68 -9.13
C THR A 43 -6.38 8.88 -7.66
N ALA A 44 -6.91 10.04 -7.27
CA ALA A 44 -7.47 10.23 -5.94
C ALA A 44 -8.71 11.13 -5.91
N ILE A 45 -9.64 10.79 -5.02
CA ILE A 45 -10.83 11.59 -4.70
C ILE A 45 -10.73 11.95 -3.23
N ILE A 46 -10.69 13.23 -2.89
CA ILE A 46 -10.46 13.69 -1.53
C ILE A 46 -11.53 14.70 -1.15
N LEU A 47 -12.14 14.51 0.02
CA LEU A 47 -13.06 15.44 0.62
C LEU A 47 -12.39 16.07 1.83
N THR A 48 -12.21 17.39 1.77
CA THR A 48 -11.64 18.16 2.88
C THR A 48 -12.67 18.34 4.00
N GLU A 49 -12.22 18.81 5.17
CA GLU A 49 -13.13 19.15 6.28
C GLU A 49 -14.12 20.28 5.94
N ASN A 50 -13.78 21.14 4.97
CA ASN A 50 -14.63 22.24 4.51
C ASN A 50 -15.54 21.84 3.33
N ASP A 51 -15.85 20.55 3.17
CA ASP A 51 -16.68 20.00 2.08
C ASP A 51 -16.19 20.33 0.66
N THR A 52 -14.91 20.69 0.51
CA THR A 52 -14.28 20.87 -0.81
C THR A 52 -13.83 19.52 -1.35
N LEU A 53 -14.24 19.20 -2.58
CA LEU A 53 -13.87 17.99 -3.30
C LEU A 53 -12.62 18.26 -4.16
N LEU A 54 -11.61 17.42 -4.00
CA LEU A 54 -10.39 17.43 -4.79
C LEU A 54 -10.30 16.14 -5.60
N GLU A 55 -10.04 16.26 -6.90
CA GLU A 55 -9.81 15.14 -7.80
C GLU A 55 -8.39 15.26 -8.33
N ALA A 56 -7.53 14.29 -8.04
CA ALA A 56 -6.16 14.25 -8.56
C ALA A 56 -6.07 13.24 -9.69
N TYR A 57 -5.63 13.67 -10.87
CA TYR A 57 -5.47 12.84 -12.07
C TYR A 57 -4.02 12.39 -12.30
N GLY A 58 -3.06 13.01 -11.61
CA GLY A 58 -1.65 12.68 -11.70
C GLY A 58 -1.23 11.64 -10.66
N ASN A 59 0.08 11.54 -10.42
CA ASN A 59 0.63 10.67 -9.39
C ASN A 59 0.26 11.19 -8.00
N VAL A 60 -0.06 10.26 -7.11
CA VAL A 60 -0.35 10.56 -5.70
C VAL A 60 0.66 9.87 -4.83
N THR A 61 1.33 10.60 -3.94
CA THR A 61 2.40 10.09 -3.08
C THR A 61 2.14 10.43 -1.63
N LEU A 62 2.21 9.43 -0.75
CA LEU A 62 2.08 9.59 0.69
C LEU A 62 3.38 9.16 1.34
N THR A 63 4.01 10.05 2.10
CA THR A 63 5.31 9.82 2.74
C THR A 63 5.16 9.89 4.25
N PHE A 64 5.73 8.91 4.93
CA PHE A 64 5.96 8.89 6.37
C PHE A 64 7.47 8.96 6.61
N ASN A 65 7.90 9.85 7.49
CA ASN A 65 9.30 9.97 7.88
C ASN A 65 9.40 10.14 9.40
N ILE A 66 10.08 9.19 10.07
CA ILE A 66 10.36 9.25 11.50
C ILE A 66 11.53 10.22 11.69
N THR A 67 11.22 11.46 12.06
CA THR A 67 12.21 12.55 12.08
C THR A 67 12.95 12.66 13.40
N ARG A 68 12.29 12.31 14.50
CA ARG A 68 12.87 12.40 15.85
C ARG A 68 12.23 11.39 16.80
N ILE A 69 13.01 10.83 17.71
CA ILE A 69 12.59 10.02 18.84
C ILE A 69 13.18 10.62 20.12
N SER A 70 12.32 10.98 21.06
CA SER A 70 12.72 11.56 22.34
C SER A 70 12.05 10.78 23.48
N GLY A 71 12.82 9.92 24.15
CA GLY A 71 12.28 9.01 25.17
C GLY A 71 11.26 8.04 24.57
N SER A 72 10.03 8.06 25.09
CA SER A 72 8.93 7.22 24.61
C SER A 72 8.07 7.88 23.52
N ILE A 73 8.52 8.96 22.91
CA ILE A 73 7.76 9.71 21.92
C ILE A 73 8.51 9.75 20.59
N ALA A 74 7.81 9.44 19.49
CA ALA A 74 8.30 9.68 18.13
C ALA A 74 7.53 10.81 17.44
N TYR A 75 8.25 11.55 16.60
CA TYR A 75 7.74 12.59 15.72
C TYR A 75 7.81 12.08 14.29
N ILE A 76 6.68 12.11 13.60
CA ILE A 76 6.53 11.51 12.27
C ILE A 76 6.02 12.59 11.33
N ASN A 77 6.84 12.99 10.38
CA ASN A 77 6.41 13.87 9.30
C ASN A 77 5.59 13.05 8.31
N VAL A 78 4.37 13.49 8.06
CA VAL A 78 3.47 12.93 7.05
C VAL A 78 3.30 13.93 5.92
N THR A 79 3.39 13.48 4.69
CA THR A 79 3.22 14.35 3.52
C THR A 79 2.42 13.64 2.44
N LEU A 80 1.27 14.21 2.07
CA LEU A 80 0.50 13.81 0.91
C LEU A 80 0.77 14.79 -0.23
N LYS A 81 1.25 14.29 -1.37
CA LYS A 81 1.48 15.06 -2.60
C LYS A 81 0.54 14.56 -3.68
N LEU A 82 -0.17 15.49 -4.29
CA LEU A 82 -1.10 15.28 -5.38
C LEU A 82 -0.58 16.04 -6.60
N LEU A 83 -0.57 15.40 -7.76
CA LEU A 83 -0.29 16.06 -9.04
C LEU A 83 -1.57 16.14 -9.86
N ASP A 84 -1.68 17.19 -10.68
CA ASP A 84 -2.79 17.41 -11.60
C ASP A 84 -4.15 17.36 -10.88
N VAL A 85 -4.41 18.39 -10.07
CA VAL A 85 -5.53 18.47 -9.13
C VAL A 85 -6.59 19.42 -9.62
N GLU A 86 -7.83 18.97 -9.67
CA GLU A 86 -9.01 19.79 -9.88
C GLU A 86 -9.80 19.94 -8.57
N ILE A 87 -10.27 21.17 -8.29
CA ILE A 87 -11.14 21.48 -7.15
C ILE A 87 -12.59 21.64 -7.62
N LYS A 88 -13.51 20.94 -6.95
CA LYS A 88 -14.95 20.98 -7.19
C LYS A 88 -15.72 21.47 -5.96
N PRO A 89 -16.82 22.22 -6.15
CA PRO A 89 -17.23 22.87 -7.40
C PRO A 89 -16.32 24.08 -7.72
N GLY A 90 -16.14 24.40 -9.00
CA GLY A 90 -15.40 25.60 -9.43
C GLY A 90 -14.32 25.35 -10.48
N GLY A 91 -13.94 24.09 -10.72
CA GLY A 91 -13.05 23.70 -11.82
C GLY A 91 -11.66 24.32 -11.76
N LYS A 92 -11.22 24.77 -10.58
CA LYS A 92 -9.88 25.33 -10.40
C LYS A 92 -8.87 24.21 -10.51
N HIS A 93 -7.88 24.42 -11.37
CA HIS A 93 -6.83 23.45 -11.63
C HIS A 93 -5.51 23.87 -10.98
N PHE A 94 -4.80 22.90 -10.44
CA PHE A 94 -3.47 23.05 -9.87
C PHE A 94 -2.57 21.94 -10.38
N GLU A 95 -1.39 22.28 -10.90
CA GLU A 95 -0.41 21.26 -11.32
C GLU A 95 0.03 20.37 -10.15
N LYS A 96 0.05 20.94 -8.93
CA LYS A 96 0.52 20.25 -7.74
C LYS A 96 -0.13 20.82 -6.48
N MET A 97 -0.50 19.93 -5.57
CA MET A 97 -0.94 20.26 -4.21
C MET A 97 -0.22 19.36 -3.21
N ALA A 98 0.12 19.90 -2.04
CA ALA A 98 0.77 19.13 -0.99
C ALA A 98 0.17 19.47 0.39
N PHE A 99 -0.09 18.43 1.17
CA PHE A 99 -0.49 18.51 2.57
C PHE A 99 0.63 17.95 3.42
N PHE A 100 0.85 18.57 4.58
CA PHE A 100 1.95 18.23 5.47
C PHE A 100 1.50 18.33 6.92
N GLU A 101 1.94 17.38 7.74
CA GLU A 101 1.69 17.41 9.17
C GLU A 101 2.80 16.69 9.95
N VAL A 102 2.96 17.03 11.23
CA VAL A 102 3.86 16.32 12.15
C VAL A 102 3.04 15.63 13.23
N LEU A 103 3.00 14.30 13.17
CA LEU A 103 2.27 13.48 14.13
C LEU A 103 3.19 13.09 15.30
N THR A 104 2.59 13.03 16.49
CA THR A 104 3.27 12.59 17.71
C THR A 104 2.76 11.20 18.08
N LEU A 105 3.67 10.22 18.21
CA LEU A 105 3.35 8.84 18.53
C LEU A 105 3.92 8.44 19.89
N ASP A 106 3.07 7.91 20.77
CA ASP A 106 3.47 7.20 21.98
C ASP A 106 4.04 5.83 21.61
N LEU A 107 5.32 5.60 21.88
CA LEU A 107 5.98 4.34 21.62
C LEU A 107 5.64 3.26 22.64
N LYS A 108 5.14 3.64 23.83
CA LYS A 108 4.72 2.68 24.85
C LYS A 108 3.43 1.97 24.44
N ASN A 109 2.49 2.72 23.89
CA ASN A 109 1.14 2.26 23.55
C ASN A 109 0.91 2.10 22.04
N LEU A 110 1.85 2.55 21.21
CA LEU A 110 1.73 2.63 19.75
C LEU A 110 0.48 3.40 19.31
N MET A 111 0.24 4.54 19.96
CA MET A 111 -0.91 5.41 19.71
C MET A 111 -0.43 6.83 19.41
N TYR A 112 -1.03 7.48 18.42
CA TYR A 112 -0.91 8.92 18.24
C TYR A 112 -1.46 9.65 19.47
N ILE A 113 -0.81 10.75 19.84
CA ILE A 113 -1.20 11.61 20.95
C ILE A 113 -1.48 13.02 20.45
N GLU A 114 -2.57 13.62 20.93
CA GLU A 114 -2.83 15.06 20.88
C GLU A 114 -3.01 15.63 22.28
N ASN A 115 -2.24 16.65 22.64
CA ASN A 115 -2.39 17.33 23.93
C ASN A 115 -2.41 16.36 25.13
N GLY A 116 -1.60 15.29 25.06
CA GLY A 116 -1.55 14.23 26.08
C GLY A 116 -2.63 13.15 25.97
N THR A 117 -3.59 13.27 25.05
CA THR A 117 -4.69 12.31 24.85
C THR A 117 -4.39 11.36 23.69
N PRO A 118 -4.50 10.03 23.86
CA PRO A 118 -4.43 9.08 22.76
C PRO A 118 -5.60 9.25 21.78
N VAL A 119 -5.32 9.28 20.47
CA VAL A 119 -6.33 9.61 19.44
C VAL A 119 -6.44 8.58 18.31
N GLY A 120 -5.48 7.67 18.16
CA GLY A 120 -5.58 6.60 17.17
C GLY A 120 -4.28 5.82 17.00
N LYS A 121 -4.34 4.67 16.31
CA LYS A 121 -3.15 3.88 15.95
C LYS A 121 -2.58 4.32 14.59
N PRO A 122 -1.26 4.21 14.38
CA PRO A 122 -0.65 4.39 13.07
C PRO A 122 -1.17 3.34 12.08
N VAL A 123 -1.43 3.76 10.84
CA VAL A 123 -1.93 2.84 9.80
C VAL A 123 -0.79 2.26 8.99
N PHE A 124 0.31 2.98 8.85
CA PHE A 124 1.42 2.55 8.01
C PHE A 124 2.19 1.37 8.61
N PHE A 125 1.96 1.04 9.89
CA PHE A 125 2.51 -0.18 10.49
C PHE A 125 1.66 -0.67 11.68
N ILE A 126 1.83 -1.94 12.03
CA ILE A 126 1.26 -2.60 13.21
C ILE A 126 2.37 -3.27 14.02
N ASP A 127 2.08 -3.66 15.25
CA ASP A 127 2.88 -4.67 15.96
C ASP A 127 2.42 -6.06 15.49
N PRO A 128 3.26 -6.84 14.77
CA PRO A 128 2.86 -8.17 14.30
C PRO A 128 2.57 -9.17 15.42
N LYS A 129 3.11 -8.95 16.63
CA LYS A 129 2.85 -9.81 17.79
C LYS A 129 1.50 -9.48 18.44
N HIS A 130 1.01 -8.27 18.23
CA HIS A 130 -0.25 -7.78 18.76
C HIS A 130 -1.04 -7.09 17.63
N PRO A 131 -1.46 -7.85 16.60
CA PRO A 131 -2.19 -7.31 15.47
C PRO A 131 -3.54 -6.74 15.92
N PHE A 132 -4.18 -5.94 15.05
CA PHE A 132 -5.50 -5.40 15.35
C PHE A 132 -6.49 -6.52 15.66
N GLN A 133 -7.33 -6.31 16.66
CA GLN A 133 -8.34 -7.28 17.09
C GLN A 133 -9.67 -7.02 16.39
N LEU A 134 -10.48 -8.06 16.23
CA LEU A 134 -11.84 -7.93 15.72
C LEU A 134 -12.63 -6.89 16.54
N ASN A 135 -13.39 -6.03 15.87
CA ASN A 135 -14.14 -4.90 16.44
C ASN A 135 -13.28 -3.82 17.13
N GLU A 136 -11.96 -3.92 17.08
CA GLU A 136 -11.09 -2.87 17.57
C GLU A 136 -11.39 -1.59 16.79
N THR A 137 -11.65 -0.51 17.52
CA THR A 137 -11.81 0.80 16.89
C THR A 137 -10.44 1.26 16.45
N ILE A 138 -10.28 1.34 15.14
CA ILE A 138 -9.06 1.85 14.55
C ILE A 138 -9.35 3.29 14.15
N PHE A 139 -8.39 4.19 14.40
CA PHE A 139 -8.29 5.50 13.74
C PHE A 139 -9.03 6.73 14.30
N GLY A 140 -9.52 6.81 15.54
CA GLY A 140 -10.16 8.06 16.01
C GLY A 140 -11.33 8.53 15.11
N THR A 141 -11.80 7.62 14.27
CA THR A 141 -12.95 7.64 13.38
C THR A 141 -13.85 6.47 13.82
N SER A 142 -15.09 6.42 13.36
CA SER A 142 -16.04 5.35 13.68
C SER A 142 -15.71 4.00 13.01
N MET A 143 -14.48 3.80 12.52
CA MET A 143 -14.04 2.59 11.83
C MET A 143 -13.71 1.45 12.80
N ARG A 144 -14.09 0.23 12.42
CA ARG A 144 -13.84 -0.98 13.22
C ARG A 144 -13.29 -2.10 12.37
N VAL A 145 -12.34 -2.85 12.91
CA VAL A 145 -11.88 -4.11 12.28
C VAL A 145 -13.07 -5.06 12.14
N GLU A 146 -13.42 -5.42 10.91
CA GLU A 146 -14.50 -6.40 10.62
C GLU A 146 -13.96 -7.81 10.56
N ASN A 147 -12.73 -7.97 10.10
CA ASN A 147 -12.16 -9.28 9.85
C ASN A 147 -10.65 -9.21 9.93
N VAL A 148 -10.07 -10.27 10.50
CA VAL A 148 -8.63 -10.48 10.56
C VAL A 148 -8.37 -11.84 9.94
N THR A 149 -7.82 -11.83 8.72
CA THR A 149 -7.52 -13.08 8.01
C THR A 149 -6.03 -13.17 7.74
N PRO A 150 -5.37 -14.26 8.19
CA PRO A 150 -4.08 -14.64 7.63
C PRO A 150 -4.27 -14.85 6.13
N SER A 151 -3.43 -14.21 5.32
CA SER A 151 -3.43 -14.30 3.88
C SER A 151 -2.12 -14.90 3.40
N PHE A 152 -2.22 -15.82 2.45
CA PHE A 152 -1.09 -16.37 1.71
C PHE A 152 -0.93 -15.65 0.37
N LEU A 153 -1.67 -14.57 0.16
CA LEU A 153 -1.64 -13.81 -1.09
C LEU A 153 -0.41 -12.91 -1.14
N ALA A 154 0.20 -12.84 -2.31
CA ALA A 154 1.32 -11.98 -2.65
C ALA A 154 0.83 -10.58 -3.08
N PRO A 155 0.79 -9.55 -2.21
CA PRO A 155 0.41 -8.21 -2.61
C PRO A 155 1.40 -7.68 -3.64
N ILE A 156 0.87 -7.07 -4.69
CA ILE A 156 1.66 -6.32 -5.65
C ILE A 156 2.07 -5.01 -4.99
N VAL A 157 3.38 -4.82 -4.84
CA VAL A 157 4.00 -3.58 -4.37
C VAL A 157 4.93 -3.05 -5.47
N TYR A 158 5.41 -1.82 -5.36
CA TYR A 158 6.52 -1.37 -6.20
C TYR A 158 7.81 -1.55 -5.40
N ALA A 159 8.77 -2.27 -5.96
CA ALA A 159 10.13 -2.29 -5.45
C ALA A 159 11.07 -2.39 -6.66
N GLY A 160 12.07 -1.53 -6.74
CA GLY A 160 13.01 -1.53 -7.88
C GLY A 160 13.66 -0.18 -8.12
N LYS A 161 14.92 -0.20 -8.55
CA LYS A 161 15.65 1.00 -8.99
C LYS A 161 14.93 1.56 -10.23
N VAL A 162 14.43 2.79 -10.13
CA VAL A 162 14.02 3.57 -11.30
C VAL A 162 15.27 3.79 -12.16
N LYS A 163 15.47 2.97 -13.20
CA LYS A 163 16.37 3.33 -14.30
C LYS A 163 15.73 4.52 -15.00
N SER A 164 16.56 5.52 -15.26
CA SER A 164 16.22 6.78 -15.93
C SER A 164 15.23 6.59 -17.07
N GLY A 165 13.99 7.07 -16.88
CA GLY A 165 12.96 7.12 -17.93
C GLY A 165 12.24 5.78 -18.16
N VAL A 166 10.99 5.72 -17.69
CA VAL A 166 9.88 4.87 -18.18
C VAL A 166 9.64 3.50 -17.54
N GLU A 167 10.51 2.88 -16.75
CA GLU A 167 10.19 1.56 -16.15
C GLU A 167 10.11 1.57 -14.62
N LEU A 168 8.87 1.64 -14.11
CA LEU A 168 8.52 1.21 -12.76
C LEU A 168 8.43 -0.32 -12.75
N GLU A 169 9.45 -0.95 -12.19
CA GLU A 169 9.43 -2.37 -11.84
C GLU A 169 8.47 -2.56 -10.65
N LEU A 170 7.36 -3.25 -10.90
CA LEU A 170 6.52 -3.77 -9.82
C LEU A 170 7.25 -4.97 -9.20
N ARG A 171 7.05 -5.30 -7.93
CA ARG A 171 7.45 -6.61 -7.39
C ARG A 171 6.26 -7.21 -6.66
N GLY A 172 5.99 -8.48 -6.90
CA GLY A 172 5.12 -9.23 -6.01
C GLY A 172 5.85 -9.50 -4.68
N TYR A 173 5.11 -9.76 -3.61
CA TYR A 173 5.67 -10.27 -2.36
C TYR A 173 5.43 -11.79 -2.29
N ASN A 174 6.46 -12.63 -2.28
CA ASN A 174 6.22 -14.09 -2.25
C ASN A 174 5.99 -14.58 -0.82
N ALA A 175 4.77 -15.02 -0.50
CA ALA A 175 4.39 -15.55 0.81
C ALA A 175 4.68 -17.07 0.93
N THR A 176 5.81 -17.55 0.38
CA THR A 176 6.11 -18.99 0.24
C THR A 176 6.60 -19.68 1.51
N SER A 177 6.82 -18.94 2.60
CA SER A 177 7.20 -19.54 3.89
C SER A 177 6.10 -19.39 4.94
N GLU A 178 5.94 -20.36 5.85
CA GLU A 178 5.04 -20.26 7.01
C GLU A 178 5.32 -19.04 7.91
N VAL A 179 6.48 -18.40 7.75
CA VAL A 179 6.96 -17.21 8.45
C VAL A 179 6.43 -15.91 7.78
N SER A 180 6.06 -15.98 6.49
CA SER A 180 5.59 -14.87 5.63
C SER A 180 4.06 -14.68 5.63
N ARG A 181 3.39 -14.91 6.77
CA ARG A 181 1.91 -14.81 6.85
C ARG A 181 1.45 -13.36 6.81
N ILE A 182 0.97 -12.90 5.67
CA ILE A 182 0.37 -11.56 5.60
C ILE A 182 -0.88 -11.48 6.47
N LEU A 183 -1.01 -10.38 7.21
CA LEU A 183 -2.25 -10.10 7.93
C LEU A 183 -3.12 -9.16 7.07
N GLY A 184 -4.24 -9.69 6.61
CA GLY A 184 -5.27 -8.93 5.91
C GLY A 184 -6.35 -8.48 6.88
N PHE A 185 -6.63 -7.18 6.91
CA PHE A 185 -7.70 -6.59 7.70
C PHE A 185 -8.77 -5.98 6.80
N ASP A 186 -10.02 -6.35 7.07
CA ASP A 186 -11.22 -5.69 6.55
C ASP A 186 -11.73 -4.70 7.61
N VAL A 187 -12.29 -3.55 7.19
CA VAL A 187 -12.70 -2.47 8.10
C VAL A 187 -14.08 -1.92 7.70
N GLU A 188 -15.02 -1.86 8.65
CA GLU A 188 -16.38 -1.29 8.48
C GLU A 188 -16.40 0.18 8.83
N GLY A 189 -17.26 0.97 8.16
CA GLY A 189 -17.57 2.33 8.58
C GLY A 189 -18.87 2.87 7.97
N THR A 190 -19.53 3.81 8.66
CA THR A 190 -20.80 4.41 8.21
C THR A 190 -20.72 5.16 6.88
N PHE A 191 -19.54 5.69 6.52
CA PHE A 191 -19.28 6.32 5.21
C PHE A 191 -19.00 5.30 4.08
N TYR A 192 -18.75 4.04 4.41
CA TYR A 192 -18.37 2.99 3.45
C TYR A 192 -19.56 2.30 2.78
N ASN A 193 -20.72 2.28 3.42
CA ASN A 193 -21.94 1.67 2.85
C ASN A 193 -22.46 2.38 1.59
N MET A 194 -21.87 3.52 1.20
CA MET A 194 -22.28 4.27 0.01
C MET A 194 -21.37 4.04 -1.22
N MET A 195 -20.24 3.34 -1.10
CA MET A 195 -19.30 3.11 -2.22
C MET A 195 -18.68 1.71 -2.12
N ASP A 196 -19.02 0.82 -3.07
CA ASP A 196 -18.55 -0.57 -3.17
C ASP A 196 -17.01 -0.71 -3.09
N GLY A 197 -16.47 -1.08 -1.93
CA GLY A 197 -15.10 -1.53 -1.83
C GLY A 197 -14.52 -1.69 -0.45
N VAL A 198 -14.60 -2.90 0.10
CA VAL A 198 -13.64 -3.38 1.10
C VAL A 198 -12.41 -3.89 0.34
N GLY A 199 -11.33 -3.10 0.35
CA GLY A 199 -10.00 -3.55 -0.03
C GLY A 199 -9.25 -3.96 1.24
N LYS A 200 -8.61 -5.13 1.23
CA LYS A 200 -7.87 -5.65 2.38
C LYS A 200 -6.59 -4.87 2.61
N SER A 201 -6.49 -4.19 3.76
CA SER A 201 -5.20 -3.61 4.19
C SER A 201 -4.28 -4.76 4.56
N THR A 202 -3.11 -4.79 3.94
CA THR A 202 -2.20 -5.94 3.96
C THR A 202 -0.89 -5.53 4.57
N TYR A 203 -0.47 -6.21 5.64
CA TYR A 203 0.76 -5.93 6.37
C TYR A 203 1.76 -7.08 6.24
N ASP A 204 3.04 -6.75 6.15
CA ASP A 204 4.12 -7.73 6.25
C ASP A 204 4.21 -8.26 7.70
N ASN A 205 4.20 -9.57 7.88
CA ASN A 205 4.21 -10.18 9.22
C ASN A 205 5.51 -9.97 10.00
N SER A 206 6.62 -9.80 9.28
CA SER A 206 7.94 -9.76 9.92
C SER A 206 8.26 -8.37 10.45
N THR A 207 7.84 -7.35 9.69
CA THR A 207 8.09 -5.94 9.97
C THR A 207 6.87 -5.23 10.53
N GLY A 208 5.66 -5.74 10.27
CA GLY A 208 4.40 -5.05 10.57
C GLY A 208 4.11 -3.90 9.61
N LEU A 209 4.89 -3.70 8.55
CA LEU A 209 4.69 -2.59 7.64
C LEU A 209 3.49 -2.81 6.72
N LEU A 210 2.66 -1.79 6.52
CA LEU A 210 1.60 -1.81 5.51
C LEU A 210 2.23 -1.90 4.11
N LEU A 211 1.79 -2.88 3.33
CA LEU A 211 2.26 -3.14 1.97
C LEU A 211 1.32 -2.55 0.92
N CYS A 212 0.01 -2.67 1.10
CA CYS A 212 -0.98 -2.13 0.16
C CYS A 212 -2.30 -1.78 0.85
N ASN A 213 -3.08 -0.96 0.15
CA ASN A 213 -4.41 -0.51 0.55
C ASN A 213 -4.39 0.40 1.78
N PHE A 214 -3.78 1.58 1.61
CA PHE A 214 -3.92 2.67 2.58
C PHE A 214 -5.41 3.05 2.72
N PRO A 215 -6.01 2.94 3.92
CA PRO A 215 -7.41 3.23 4.15
C PRO A 215 -7.78 4.71 3.89
N PRO A 216 -9.03 4.98 3.49
CA PRO A 216 -9.55 6.29 3.13
C PRO A 216 -9.74 7.27 4.29
N THR A 217 -10.03 6.76 5.49
CA THR A 217 -10.45 7.55 6.66
C THR A 217 -9.55 7.24 7.84
N THR A 218 -8.31 7.73 7.77
CA THR A 218 -7.30 7.54 8.81
C THR A 218 -7.07 8.82 9.60
N TYR A 219 -6.52 8.66 10.81
CA TYR A 219 -6.17 9.79 11.65
C TYR A 219 -5.14 10.70 10.95
N GLU A 220 -4.20 10.12 10.21
CA GLU A 220 -3.18 10.86 9.46
C GLU A 220 -3.80 11.78 8.39
N MET A 221 -4.83 11.31 7.70
CA MET A 221 -5.57 12.12 6.73
C MET A 221 -6.39 13.22 7.41
N LYS A 222 -7.08 12.87 8.50
CA LYS A 222 -7.84 13.85 9.30
C LYS A 222 -6.95 14.99 9.77
N LYS A 223 -5.73 14.68 10.22
CA LYS A 223 -4.77 15.71 10.67
C LYS A 223 -4.28 16.64 9.57
N MET A 224 -4.30 16.18 8.33
CA MET A 224 -4.04 17.02 7.16
C MET A 224 -5.28 17.83 6.70
N GLY A 225 -6.38 17.83 7.47
CA GLY A 225 -7.63 18.50 7.12
C GLY A 225 -8.47 17.74 6.09
N LEU A 226 -8.26 16.43 5.95
CA LEU A 226 -8.91 15.59 4.97
C LEU A 226 -9.92 14.67 5.67
N ARG A 227 -11.22 14.89 5.43
CA ARG A 227 -12.30 14.08 6.00
C ARG A 227 -12.35 12.69 5.38
N TYR A 228 -12.09 12.61 4.09
CA TYR A 228 -12.13 11.37 3.33
C TYR A 228 -11.10 11.43 2.20
N THR A 229 -10.43 10.33 1.94
CA THR A 229 -9.52 10.17 0.81
C THR A 229 -9.81 8.86 0.12
N HIS A 230 -9.81 8.77 -1.19
CA HIS A 230 -9.89 7.48 -1.88
C HIS A 230 -8.81 7.47 -2.92
N PHE A 231 -8.03 6.39 -2.97
CA PHE A 231 -6.90 6.26 -3.88
C PHE A 231 -7.16 5.13 -4.86
N TYR A 232 -6.85 5.36 -6.13
CA TYR A 232 -6.94 4.39 -7.19
C TYR A 232 -5.57 4.24 -7.83
N ASP A 233 -4.83 3.20 -7.47
CA ASP A 233 -3.65 2.81 -8.24
C ASP A 233 -4.09 2.10 -9.52
N GLN A 234 -4.38 2.90 -10.54
CA GLN A 234 -4.89 2.44 -11.81
C GLN A 234 -3.85 1.64 -12.59
N LEU A 235 -2.56 1.97 -12.44
CA LEU A 235 -1.47 1.25 -13.09
C LEU A 235 -1.33 -0.17 -12.51
N ALA A 236 -1.27 -0.30 -11.19
CA ALA A 236 -1.22 -1.60 -10.53
C ALA A 236 -2.46 -2.45 -10.89
N MET A 237 -3.65 -1.84 -10.84
CA MET A 237 -4.91 -2.50 -11.21
C MET A 237 -4.92 -2.96 -12.67
N HIS A 238 -4.49 -2.11 -13.60
CA HIS A 238 -4.40 -2.48 -15.01
C HIS A 238 -3.45 -3.67 -15.21
N ARG A 239 -2.24 -3.60 -14.65
CA ARG A 239 -1.24 -4.67 -14.78
C ARG A 239 -1.74 -5.98 -14.17
N PHE A 240 -2.43 -5.92 -13.03
CA PHE A 240 -3.08 -7.08 -12.43
C PHE A 240 -4.18 -7.69 -13.33
N LEU A 241 -5.04 -6.85 -13.93
CA LEU A 241 -6.09 -7.33 -14.85
C LEU A 241 -5.51 -7.98 -16.12
N VAL A 242 -4.41 -7.45 -16.65
CA VAL A 242 -3.67 -8.08 -17.77
C VAL A 242 -3.16 -9.47 -17.36
N GLN A 243 -2.74 -9.64 -16.11
CA GLN A 243 -2.31 -10.94 -15.58
C GLN A 243 -3.46 -11.90 -15.28
N LEU A 244 -4.61 -11.43 -14.81
CA LEU A 244 -5.80 -12.28 -14.63
C LEU A 244 -6.26 -12.93 -15.94
N LYS A 245 -6.08 -12.24 -17.08
CA LYS A 245 -6.30 -12.83 -18.41
C LYS A 245 -5.28 -13.95 -18.74
N ARG A 246 -4.16 -14.00 -18.02
CA ARG A 246 -3.12 -15.04 -18.08
C ARG A 246 -3.21 -15.93 -16.82
N ARG A 247 -4.36 -16.60 -16.63
CA ARG A 247 -4.74 -17.41 -15.44
C ARG A 247 -3.58 -18.12 -14.72
N GLU A 248 -2.63 -18.67 -15.48
CA GLU A 248 -1.41 -19.33 -14.97
C GLU A 248 -0.59 -18.48 -13.96
N VAL A 249 -0.54 -17.16 -14.10
CA VAL A 249 0.26 -16.27 -13.22
C VAL A 249 -0.42 -16.03 -11.88
N VAL A 250 -1.76 -15.95 -11.85
CA VAL A 250 -2.51 -15.68 -10.63
C VAL A 250 -2.71 -16.96 -9.82
N GLU A 251 -2.99 -18.08 -10.49
CA GLU A 251 -3.14 -19.39 -9.85
C GLU A 251 -1.81 -19.93 -9.30
N LYS A 252 -0.68 -19.69 -9.99
CA LYS A 252 0.63 -20.19 -9.56
C LYS A 252 1.31 -19.33 -8.50
N ASN A 253 1.07 -18.02 -8.49
CA ASN A 253 1.80 -17.08 -7.62
C ASN A 253 0.94 -16.49 -6.49
N HIS A 254 -0.34 -16.83 -6.40
CA HIS A 254 -1.27 -16.30 -5.39
C HIS A 254 -1.25 -14.76 -5.28
N ALA A 255 -1.00 -14.04 -6.39
CA ALA A 255 -0.81 -12.59 -6.37
C ALA A 255 -2.14 -11.82 -6.35
N TYR A 256 -2.17 -10.67 -5.66
CA TYR A 256 -3.33 -9.77 -5.56
C TYR A 256 -2.90 -8.31 -5.64
N CYS A 257 -3.70 -7.48 -6.32
CA CYS A 257 -3.54 -6.03 -6.32
C CYS A 257 -4.43 -5.39 -5.24
N GLY A 258 -3.81 -4.79 -4.22
CA GLY A 258 -4.52 -3.92 -3.29
C GLY A 258 -5.30 -2.84 -4.03
N ARG A 259 -6.51 -2.53 -3.56
CA ARG A 259 -7.16 -1.25 -3.86
C ARG A 259 -6.39 -0.15 -3.12
N GLY A 260 -6.47 1.13 -3.50
CA GLY A 260 -5.76 2.18 -2.76
C GLY A 260 -4.31 2.43 -3.21
N MET A 261 -3.49 2.90 -2.26
CA MET A 261 -2.05 3.14 -2.46
C MET A 261 -1.23 1.90 -2.12
N ASN A 262 -0.12 1.71 -2.83
CA ASN A 262 0.81 0.59 -2.64
C ASN A 262 2.17 1.09 -2.15
N LEU A 263 2.87 0.26 -1.37
CA LEU A 263 4.22 0.54 -0.92
C LEU A 263 5.11 0.75 -2.16
N TYR A 264 5.84 1.87 -2.16
CA TYR A 264 6.69 2.29 -3.27
C TYR A 264 8.17 2.26 -2.93
N LYS A 265 8.53 2.80 -1.77
CA LYS A 265 9.93 2.92 -1.37
C LYS A 265 10.04 3.01 0.14
N THR A 266 11.03 2.33 0.70
CA THR A 266 11.38 2.44 2.11
C THR A 266 12.87 2.11 2.29
N ASN A 267 13.44 2.49 3.43
CA ASN A 267 14.74 1.99 3.91
C ASN A 267 14.61 0.87 4.95
N ILE A 268 13.39 0.38 5.19
CA ILE A 268 13.13 -0.80 6.02
C ILE A 268 13.57 -2.05 5.23
N PRO A 269 14.38 -2.94 5.82
CA PRO A 269 14.73 -4.20 5.18
C PRO A 269 13.49 -5.09 5.12
N ILE A 270 12.91 -5.23 3.94
CA ILE A 270 11.79 -6.13 3.66
C ILE A 270 12.32 -7.22 2.74
N PRO A 271 12.02 -8.50 3.00
CA PRO A 271 12.41 -9.60 2.12
C PRO A 271 11.57 -9.56 0.84
N PHE A 272 11.88 -8.64 -0.08
CA PHE A 272 11.30 -8.66 -1.41
C PHE A 272 11.98 -9.76 -2.22
N GLU A 273 11.23 -10.77 -2.63
CA GLU A 273 11.66 -11.61 -3.74
C GLU A 273 11.42 -10.87 -5.06
N GLU A 274 12.41 -10.86 -5.93
CA GLU A 274 12.32 -10.23 -7.24
C GLU A 274 11.43 -11.09 -8.13
N TYR A 275 10.21 -10.61 -8.40
CA TYR A 275 9.39 -11.22 -9.43
C TYR A 275 9.89 -10.74 -10.78
N VAL A 276 10.45 -11.66 -11.55
CA VAL A 276 10.71 -11.44 -12.97
C VAL A 276 9.37 -11.34 -13.67
N TRP A 277 9.00 -10.14 -14.09
CA TRP A 277 7.86 -9.95 -14.97
C TRP A 277 8.17 -10.65 -16.29
N VAL A 278 7.30 -11.58 -16.68
CA VAL A 278 7.28 -12.05 -18.06
C VAL A 278 6.65 -10.94 -18.90
N GLU A 279 7.44 -9.92 -19.18
CA GLU A 279 7.23 -9.12 -20.38
C GLU A 279 7.25 -10.07 -21.58
N ASP A 280 6.40 -9.74 -22.54
CA ASP A 280 5.91 -10.65 -23.56
C ASP A 280 7.02 -11.36 -24.35
N GLU A 281 7.46 -12.55 -23.90
CA GLU A 281 8.17 -13.53 -24.75
C GLU A 281 7.33 -13.91 -25.99
N LYS A 282 6.05 -13.52 -26.02
CA LYS A 282 5.14 -13.73 -27.14
C LYS A 282 5.51 -12.95 -28.40
N ASN A 283 6.39 -11.95 -28.33
CA ASN A 283 6.81 -11.25 -29.55
C ASN A 283 7.87 -12.05 -30.33
N TRP A 284 8.86 -12.66 -29.66
CA TRP A 284 9.91 -13.38 -30.40
C TRP A 284 9.40 -14.64 -31.07
N ARG A 285 8.49 -15.42 -30.44
CA ARG A 285 7.94 -16.63 -31.08
C ARG A 285 7.07 -16.30 -32.28
N ARG A 286 6.27 -15.23 -32.23
CA ARG A 286 5.45 -14.77 -33.37
C ARG A 286 6.31 -14.18 -34.49
N ILE A 287 7.35 -13.42 -34.15
CA ILE A 287 8.33 -12.91 -35.10
C ILE A 287 9.08 -14.09 -35.75
N LEU A 288 9.51 -15.08 -34.97
CA LEU A 288 10.20 -16.27 -35.47
C LEU A 288 9.31 -17.09 -36.41
N ILE A 289 8.05 -17.34 -36.03
CA ILE A 289 7.07 -18.03 -36.89
C ILE A 289 6.81 -17.21 -38.16
N GLY A 290 6.70 -15.89 -38.07
CA GLY A 290 6.57 -15.00 -39.22
C GLY A 290 7.78 -15.06 -40.17
N VAL A 291 8.99 -15.01 -39.60
CA VAL A 291 10.26 -15.09 -40.35
C VAL A 291 10.41 -16.46 -41.03
N ILE A 292 10.12 -17.56 -40.33
CA ILE A 292 10.13 -18.91 -40.89
C ILE A 292 9.09 -19.04 -42.01
N GLY A 293 7.88 -18.49 -41.82
CA GLY A 293 6.85 -18.47 -42.86
C GLY A 293 7.29 -17.75 -44.12
N ILE A 294 7.89 -16.56 -43.99
CA ILE A 294 8.42 -15.76 -45.12
C ILE A 294 9.55 -16.51 -45.85
N LEU A 295 10.49 -17.09 -45.11
CA LEU A 295 11.59 -17.89 -45.66
C LEU A 295 11.07 -19.09 -46.46
N THR A 296 10.04 -19.77 -45.96
CA THR A 296 9.44 -20.93 -46.64
C THR A 296 8.79 -20.52 -47.96
N ILE A 297 8.07 -19.40 -47.99
CA ILE A 297 7.46 -18.85 -49.21
C ILE A 297 8.53 -18.48 -50.24
N LEU A 298 9.61 -17.83 -49.82
CA LEU A 298 10.72 -17.45 -50.71
C LEU A 298 11.41 -18.67 -51.33
N ILE A 299 11.63 -19.75 -50.56
CA ILE A 299 12.22 -20.99 -51.07
C ILE A 299 11.33 -21.62 -52.14
N VAL A 300 10.01 -21.67 -51.91
CA VAL A 300 9.05 -22.20 -52.89
C VAL A 300 9.05 -21.36 -54.17
N LEU A 301 9.06 -20.02 -54.06
CA LEU A 301 9.07 -19.13 -55.21
C LEU A 301 10.35 -19.24 -56.05
N VAL A 302 11.51 -19.41 -55.41
CA VAL A 302 12.79 -19.65 -56.13
C VAL A 302 12.78 -21.00 -56.85
N LYS A 303 12.15 -22.02 -56.25
CA LYS A 303 12.06 -23.36 -56.84
C LYS A 303 11.08 -23.45 -58.02
N ILE A 304 10.05 -22.61 -58.05
CA ILE A 304 9.09 -22.52 -59.18
C ILE A 304 9.69 -21.74 -60.37
N ARG A 305 10.67 -20.86 -60.13
CA ARG A 305 11.33 -20.04 -61.17
C ARG A 305 12.53 -20.71 -61.85
N ARG A 306 12.98 -21.86 -61.36
CA ARG A 306 14.00 -22.71 -62.00
C ARG A 306 13.34 -23.88 -62.71
#